data_AF-A0A069NEZ8-F1
#
_entry.id   AF-A0A069NEZ8-F1
#
_cell.length_a   1.000
_cell.length_b   1.000
_cell.length_c   1.000
_cell.angle_alpha   90.00
_cell.angle_beta   90.00
_cell.angle_gamma   90.00
#
_symmetry.space_group_name_H-M   'P 1'
#
loop_
_entity.id
_entity.type
_entity.pdbx_description
1 polymer ?
#
loop_
_entity_poly.entity_id
_entity_poly.type
_entity_poly.pdbx_seq_one_letter_code
_entity_poly.pdbx_strand_id
1 'polypeptide(L)'
;MPSIVLLRATAIPGTPGRVVLVVGNRGHARTEIVRSIFELKRAYADSPHALPRAGWGYPVTSVIAEGTLLVAGAELWSAFDGDIHTASGGAIPSEAPAADAAQPYLAGRILYRRAEGELFETAFYRRLSYPDLSFRDIDARDLALNYCGSDVRAEAPDDDAG
;
A
#
# COMPACT_ATOMS: atom_id res chain seq x y z
N MET A 1 15.98 11.28 6.96
CA MET A 1 15.90 9.99 6.24
C MET A 1 14.91 10.13 5.09
N PRO A 2 15.13 9.50 3.91
CA PRO A 2 14.12 9.42 2.87
C PRO A 2 12.85 8.79 3.42
N SER A 3 11.73 9.49 3.33
CA SER A 3 10.51 9.08 4.03
C SER A 3 9.30 9.37 3.15
N ILE A 4 9.01 8.43 2.26
CA ILE A 4 7.68 8.37 1.65
C ILE A 4 6.74 7.76 2.68
N VAL A 5 5.61 8.39 2.96
CA VAL A 5 4.65 7.91 3.94
C VAL A 5 3.24 7.92 3.35
N LEU A 6 2.40 6.98 3.80
CA LEU A 6 0.97 7.05 3.56
C LEU A 6 0.35 8.07 4.52
N LEU A 7 -0.04 9.23 4.00
CA LEU A 7 -0.67 10.31 4.77
C LEU A 7 -2.17 10.05 4.98
N ARG A 8 -2.84 9.58 3.94
CA ARG A 8 -4.27 9.28 3.94
C ARG A 8 -4.57 8.14 2.98
N ALA A 9 -5.53 7.31 3.33
CA ALA A 9 -6.19 6.39 2.42
C ALA A 9 -7.66 6.29 2.81
N THR A 10 -8.56 6.53 1.86
CA THR A 10 -10.00 6.56 2.06
C THR A 10 -10.67 5.69 1.00
N ALA A 11 -11.65 4.92 1.42
CA ALA A 11 -12.49 4.13 0.54
C ALA A 11 -13.69 4.93 0.03
N ILE A 12 -14.08 4.63 -1.20
CA ILE A 12 -15.37 4.94 -1.80
C ILE A 12 -16.05 3.59 -2.01
N PRO A 13 -17.11 3.26 -1.25
CA PRO A 13 -17.82 2.00 -1.37
C PRO A 13 -18.38 1.76 -2.77
N GLY A 14 -18.51 0.49 -3.16
CA GLY A 14 -19.00 0.10 -4.48
C GLY A 14 -18.47 -1.24 -4.95
N THR A 15 -18.82 -1.61 -6.18
CA THR A 15 -18.37 -2.82 -6.88
C THR A 15 -18.04 -2.47 -8.35
N PRO A 16 -16.76 -2.22 -8.70
CA PRO A 16 -15.63 -2.18 -7.78
C PRO A 16 -15.70 -0.94 -6.86
N GLY A 17 -15.22 -1.10 -5.62
CA GLY A 17 -14.97 0.03 -4.74
C GLY A 17 -13.69 0.75 -5.15
N ARG A 18 -13.53 2.01 -4.75
CA ARG A 18 -12.34 2.82 -5.08
C ARG A 18 -11.57 3.19 -3.82
N VAL A 19 -10.26 3.21 -3.91
CA VAL A 19 -9.37 3.74 -2.88
C VAL A 19 -8.77 5.05 -3.39
N VAL A 20 -8.88 6.12 -2.60
CA VAL A 20 -8.17 7.39 -2.80
C VAL A 20 -7.11 7.50 -1.73
N LEU A 21 -5.86 7.74 -2.14
CA LEU A 21 -4.74 7.81 -1.21
C LEU A 21 -3.85 9.02 -1.47
N VAL A 22 -3.20 9.45 -0.41
CA VAL A 22 -2.21 10.53 -0.41
C VAL A 22 -0.92 9.98 0.14
N VAL A 23 0.13 10.00 -0.67
CA VAL A 23 1.50 9.73 -0.22
C VAL A 23 2.25 11.04 -0.12
N GLY A 24 3.10 11.17 0.88
CA GLY A 24 3.90 12.37 1.08
C GLY A 24 5.37 12.06 1.23
N ASN A 25 6.24 12.94 0.72
CA ASN A 25 7.65 12.93 1.05
C ASN A 25 7.89 13.78 2.31
N ARG A 26 7.99 13.13 3.47
CA ARG A 26 8.35 13.76 4.74
C ARG A 26 9.87 13.80 4.98
N GLY A 27 10.66 13.29 4.04
CA GLY A 27 12.10 13.44 4.03
C GLY A 27 12.54 14.85 3.62
N HIS A 28 13.83 15.14 3.81
CA HIS A 28 14.43 16.44 3.46
C HIS A 28 14.99 16.49 2.03
N ALA A 29 14.98 15.36 1.32
CA ALA A 29 15.57 15.21 -0.01
C ALA A 29 14.52 14.80 -1.03
N ARG A 30 14.76 15.15 -2.31
CA ARG A 30 13.96 14.65 -3.43
C ARG A 30 14.10 13.12 -3.54
N THR A 31 12.99 12.46 -3.77
CA THR A 31 12.91 11.01 -3.97
C THR A 31 12.22 10.68 -5.29
N GLU A 32 12.65 9.61 -5.92
CA GLU A 32 12.04 9.05 -7.12
C GLU A 32 11.31 7.76 -6.76
N ILE A 33 10.05 7.63 -7.18
CA ILE A 33 9.32 6.37 -7.05
C ILE A 33 9.86 5.38 -8.07
N VAL A 34 10.42 4.26 -7.60
CA VAL A 34 10.94 3.20 -8.46
C VAL A 34 9.83 2.23 -8.82
N ARG A 35 9.01 1.85 -7.84
CA ARG A 35 7.90 0.92 -8.02
C ARG A 35 6.87 1.13 -6.93
N SER A 36 5.61 0.89 -7.24
CA SER A 36 4.54 0.87 -6.24
C SER A 36 3.61 -0.32 -6.46
N ILE A 37 3.17 -0.97 -5.39
CA ILE A 37 2.29 -2.12 -5.45
C ILE A 37 1.25 -1.96 -4.35
N PHE A 38 -0.03 -2.01 -4.71
CA PHE A 38 -1.15 -1.87 -3.78
C PHE A 38 -2.12 -3.01 -3.98
N GLU A 39 -2.81 -3.41 -2.92
CA GLU A 39 -3.80 -4.47 -3.00
C GLU A 39 -4.93 -4.20 -2.00
N LEU A 40 -6.16 -4.33 -2.47
CA LEU A 40 -7.33 -4.42 -1.59
C LEU A 40 -7.53 -5.89 -1.22
N LYS A 41 -7.41 -6.21 0.06
CA LYS A 41 -7.53 -7.57 0.58
C LYS A 41 -8.83 -7.73 1.36
N ARG A 42 -9.32 -8.97 1.40
CA ARG A 42 -10.33 -9.44 2.34
C ARG A 42 -9.70 -10.48 3.24
N ALA A 43 -9.65 -10.23 4.55
CA ALA A 43 -9.00 -11.14 5.48
C ALA A 43 -9.70 -11.16 6.84
N TYR A 44 -9.58 -12.27 7.55
CA TYR A 44 -10.03 -12.38 8.94
C TYR A 44 -8.94 -11.87 9.87
N ALA A 45 -9.30 -11.17 10.94
CA ALA A 45 -8.33 -10.57 11.86
C ALA A 45 -7.37 -11.58 12.54
N ASP A 46 -7.73 -12.87 12.58
CA ASP A 46 -6.94 -13.95 13.14
C ASP A 46 -6.06 -14.70 12.12
N SER A 47 -6.25 -14.44 10.82
CA SER A 47 -5.52 -15.09 9.73
C SER A 47 -4.14 -14.48 9.49
N PRO A 48 -3.17 -15.23 8.96
CA PRO A 48 -1.88 -14.67 8.56
C PRO A 48 -2.04 -13.63 7.44
N HIS A 49 -1.44 -12.46 7.63
CA HIS A 49 -1.44 -11.38 6.65
C HIS A 49 -0.06 -11.21 6.00
N ALA A 50 -0.06 -10.72 4.77
CA ALA A 50 1.16 -10.50 3.99
C ALA A 50 1.03 -9.24 3.12
N LEU A 51 2.15 -8.54 2.97
CA LEU A 51 2.29 -7.45 2.02
C LEU A 51 2.16 -7.95 0.57
N PRO A 52 1.69 -7.09 -0.35
CA PRO A 52 1.52 -7.47 -1.75
C PRO A 52 2.88 -7.76 -2.40
N ARG A 53 2.87 -8.71 -3.36
CA ARG A 53 4.03 -9.11 -4.15
C ARG A 53 3.62 -9.23 -5.61
N ALA A 54 4.51 -8.88 -6.53
CA ALA A 54 4.24 -9.06 -7.95
C ALA A 54 4.02 -10.56 -8.26
N GLY A 55 3.03 -10.87 -9.10
CA GLY A 55 2.71 -12.25 -9.50
C GLY A 55 1.91 -13.07 -8.48
N TRP A 56 1.49 -12.48 -7.35
CA TRP A 56 0.65 -13.17 -6.36
C TRP A 56 -0.55 -12.32 -5.94
N GLY A 57 -1.75 -12.92 -5.95
CA GLY A 57 -3.01 -12.22 -5.64
C GLY A 57 -3.48 -11.32 -6.78
N TYR A 58 -4.12 -10.19 -6.43
CA TYR A 58 -4.62 -9.20 -7.39
C TYR A 58 -4.06 -7.79 -7.12
N PRO A 59 -2.73 -7.61 -7.11
CA PRO A 59 -2.13 -6.32 -6.83
C PRO A 59 -2.22 -5.37 -8.04
N VAL A 60 -2.42 -4.09 -7.75
CA VAL A 60 -2.34 -2.98 -8.69
C VAL A 60 -0.94 -2.35 -8.58
N THR A 61 -0.17 -2.44 -9.66
CA THR A 61 1.26 -2.06 -9.68
C THR A 61 1.54 -0.67 -10.27
N SER A 62 0.50 0.03 -10.73
CA SER A 62 0.62 1.30 -11.46
C SER A 62 -0.07 2.49 -10.79
N VAL A 63 -0.45 2.37 -9.51
CA VAL A 63 -1.16 3.43 -8.77
C VAL A 63 -0.33 4.71 -8.63
N ILE A 64 0.99 4.56 -8.48
CA ILE A 64 1.95 5.64 -8.62
C ILE A 64 2.91 5.26 -9.74
N ALA A 65 3.00 6.12 -10.75
CA ALA A 65 3.86 5.89 -11.91
C ALA A 65 5.33 5.81 -11.49
N GLU A 66 6.05 4.85 -12.06
CA GLU A 66 7.50 4.76 -11.94
C GLU A 66 8.16 6.04 -12.50
N GLY A 67 9.25 6.47 -11.88
CA GLY A 67 9.91 7.74 -12.19
C GLY A 67 9.25 8.99 -11.61
N THR A 68 8.12 8.86 -10.88
CA THR A 68 7.49 10.01 -10.22
C THR A 68 8.45 10.63 -9.21
N LEU A 69 8.73 11.93 -9.36
CA LEU A 69 9.61 12.69 -8.48
C LEU A 69 8.80 13.44 -7.42
N LEU A 70 9.12 13.21 -6.15
CA LEU A 70 8.54 13.94 -5.01
C LEU A 70 9.64 14.75 -4.30
N VAL A 71 9.51 16.07 -4.36
CA VAL A 71 10.36 16.98 -3.56
C VAL A 71 9.98 16.93 -2.08
N ALA A 72 10.86 17.43 -1.20
CA ALA A 72 10.57 17.47 0.23
C ALA A 72 9.26 18.22 0.51
N GLY A 73 8.40 17.62 1.34
CA GLY A 73 7.08 18.16 1.68
C GLY A 73 6.00 17.98 0.61
N ALA A 74 6.32 17.43 -0.57
CA ALA A 74 5.32 17.19 -1.61
C ALA A 74 4.32 16.11 -1.17
N GLU A 75 3.07 16.29 -1.60
CA GLU A 75 1.99 15.32 -1.48
C GLU A 75 1.51 14.92 -2.87
N LEU A 76 1.31 13.62 -3.07
CA LEU A 76 0.78 13.05 -4.30
C LEU A 76 -0.54 12.35 -4.00
N TRP A 77 -1.56 12.76 -4.74
CA TRP A 77 -2.88 12.14 -4.72
C TRP A 77 -2.97 11.10 -5.82
N SER A 78 -3.40 9.90 -5.46
CA SER A 78 -3.63 8.78 -6.38
C SER A 78 -4.95 8.09 -6.04
N ALA A 79 -5.47 7.33 -7.00
CA ALA A 79 -6.62 6.48 -6.78
C ALA A 79 -6.49 5.18 -7.59
N PHE A 80 -7.13 4.11 -7.10
CA PHE A 80 -7.29 2.87 -7.84
C PHE A 80 -8.59 2.18 -7.46
N ASP A 81 -9.12 1.39 -8.39
CA ASP A 81 -10.33 0.59 -8.18
C ASP A 81 -9.94 -0.82 -7.68
N GLY A 82 -10.79 -1.41 -6.84
CA GLY A 82 -10.64 -2.79 -6.41
C GLY A 82 -10.75 -3.76 -7.59
N ASP A 83 -9.92 -4.81 -7.60
CA ASP A 83 -9.91 -5.75 -8.72
C ASP A 83 -11.17 -6.63 -8.72
N ILE A 84 -11.93 -6.57 -9.82
CA ILE A 84 -13.19 -7.29 -10.01
C ILE A 84 -13.01 -8.82 -10.11
N HIS A 85 -11.79 -9.31 -10.35
CA HIS A 85 -11.48 -10.74 -10.42
C HIS A 85 -11.25 -11.36 -9.03
N THR A 86 -11.19 -10.55 -7.98
CA THR A 86 -11.16 -11.05 -6.60
C THR A 86 -12.46 -11.80 -6.27
N ALA A 87 -12.43 -12.72 -5.30
CA ALA A 87 -13.64 -13.42 -4.84
C ALA A 87 -14.75 -12.48 -4.36
N SER A 88 -14.41 -11.25 -3.94
CA SER A 88 -15.36 -10.21 -3.55
C SER A 88 -15.78 -9.27 -4.69
N GLY A 89 -15.35 -9.51 -5.94
CA GLY A 89 -15.68 -8.64 -7.08
C GLY A 89 -15.13 -7.21 -6.95
N GLY A 90 -14.04 -7.03 -6.20
CA GLY A 90 -13.46 -5.71 -5.90
C GLY A 90 -14.33 -4.88 -4.95
N ALA A 91 -15.31 -5.48 -4.28
CA ALA A 91 -16.28 -4.76 -3.48
C ALA A 91 -15.67 -4.16 -2.21
N ILE A 92 -15.99 -2.89 -1.94
CA ILE A 92 -15.82 -2.25 -0.63
C ILE A 92 -17.21 -1.94 -0.07
N PRO A 93 -17.58 -2.47 1.12
CA PRO A 93 -18.92 -2.27 1.65
C PRO A 93 -19.00 -0.92 2.36
N SER A 94 -20.17 -0.28 2.34
CA SER A 94 -20.43 0.96 3.08
C SER A 94 -20.61 0.76 4.58
N GLU A 95 -20.87 -0.48 5.00
CA GLU A 95 -21.15 -0.85 6.38
C GLU A 95 -20.16 -1.90 6.89
N ALA A 96 -19.94 -1.86 8.20
CA ALA A 96 -19.05 -2.78 8.88
C ALA A 96 -19.54 -4.24 8.73
N PRO A 97 -18.72 -5.17 8.24
CA PRO A 97 -19.02 -6.59 8.32
C PRO A 97 -19.16 -7.03 9.78
N ALA A 98 -19.80 -8.17 9.99
CA ALA A 98 -19.78 -8.83 11.29
C ALA A 98 -18.33 -9.04 11.78
N ALA A 99 -18.14 -9.07 13.11
CA ALA A 99 -16.81 -9.11 13.72
C ALA A 99 -15.99 -10.36 13.32
N ASP A 100 -16.68 -11.46 13.04
CA ASP A 100 -16.14 -12.73 12.58
C ASP A 100 -16.05 -12.86 11.05
N ALA A 101 -16.49 -11.85 10.30
CA ALA A 101 -16.42 -11.82 8.84
C ALA A 101 -15.11 -11.19 8.35
N ALA A 102 -14.71 -11.55 7.13
CA ALA A 102 -13.54 -11.00 6.49
C ALA A 102 -13.67 -9.48 6.27
N GLN A 103 -12.71 -8.74 6.81
CA GLN A 103 -12.65 -7.28 6.80
C GLN A 103 -11.87 -6.78 5.56
N PRO A 104 -12.19 -5.59 5.03
CA PRO A 104 -11.37 -4.96 4.01
C PRO A 104 -10.06 -4.41 4.59
N TYR A 105 -8.95 -4.74 3.93
CA TYR A 105 -7.63 -4.17 4.22
C TYR A 105 -7.05 -3.55 2.97
N LEU A 106 -6.32 -2.45 3.17
CA LEU A 106 -5.43 -1.89 2.17
C LEU A 106 -4.01 -2.28 2.53
N ALA A 107 -3.34 -2.97 1.62
CA ALA A 107 -1.93 -3.27 1.72
C ALA A 107 -1.16 -2.56 0.61
N GLY A 108 0.05 -2.08 0.89
CA GLY A 108 0.86 -1.44 -0.13
C GLY A 108 2.34 -1.45 0.18
N ARG A 109 3.14 -1.40 -0.87
CA ARG A 109 4.60 -1.27 -0.86
C ARG A 109 4.99 -0.18 -1.85
N ILE A 110 5.84 0.72 -1.43
CA ILE A 110 6.39 1.80 -2.26
C ILE A 110 7.89 1.70 -2.16
N LEU A 111 8.54 1.36 -3.27
CA LEU A 111 9.98 1.36 -3.42
C LEU A 111 10.40 2.69 -4.04
N TYR A 112 11.36 3.36 -3.44
CA TYR A 112 11.80 4.68 -3.88
C TYR A 112 13.31 4.87 -3.67
N ARG A 113 13.89 5.76 -4.46
CA ARG A 113 15.32 6.00 -4.53
C ARG A 113 15.66 7.45 -4.15
N ARG A 114 16.79 7.66 -3.47
CA ARG A 114 17.35 9.01 -3.25
C ARG A 114 18.37 9.39 -4.34
N ALA A 115 18.76 10.67 -4.41
CA ALA A 115 19.73 11.16 -5.40
C ALA A 115 21.05 10.38 -5.45
N GLU A 116 21.51 9.85 -4.31
CA GLU A 116 22.75 9.07 -4.19
C GLU A 116 22.58 7.57 -4.54
N GLY A 117 21.39 7.15 -4.99
CA GLY A 117 21.16 5.82 -5.56
C GLY A 117 20.60 4.76 -4.61
N GLU A 118 20.62 4.99 -3.30
CA GLU A 118 20.06 4.05 -2.31
C GLU A 118 18.55 3.85 -2.47
N LEU A 119 18.12 2.61 -2.25
CA LEU A 119 16.73 2.19 -2.32
C LEU A 119 16.11 2.04 -0.93
N PHE A 120 14.88 2.50 -0.80
CA PHE A 120 14.11 2.47 0.42
C PHE A 120 12.71 1.97 0.14
N GLU A 121 12.12 1.32 1.13
CA GLU A 121 10.73 0.87 1.07
C GLU A 121 9.90 1.43 2.22
N THR A 122 8.69 1.83 1.85
CA THR A 122 7.59 2.06 2.78
C THR A 122 6.52 1.02 2.51
N ALA A 123 6.04 0.38 3.57
CA ALA A 123 4.96 -0.58 3.50
C ALA A 123 3.87 -0.26 4.52
N PHE A 124 2.65 -0.62 4.19
CA PHE A 124 1.51 -0.51 5.09
C PHE A 124 0.53 -1.65 4.87
N TYR A 125 -0.15 -2.01 5.94
CA TYR A 125 -1.25 -2.98 5.96
C TYR A 125 -2.26 -2.46 6.97
N ARG A 126 -3.38 -1.90 6.49
CA ARG A 126 -4.34 -1.18 7.32
C ARG A 126 -5.75 -1.63 7.05
N ARG A 127 -6.51 -1.89 8.11
CA ARG A 127 -7.93 -2.22 8.05
C ARG A 127 -8.75 -0.96 7.80
N LEU A 128 -9.87 -1.15 7.10
CA LEU A 128 -10.87 -0.10 6.90
C LEU A 128 -11.55 0.25 8.23
N SER A 129 -11.55 1.53 8.57
CA SER A 129 -12.30 2.13 9.67
C SER A 129 -13.62 2.68 9.12
N TYR A 130 -14.74 2.13 9.58
CA TYR A 130 -16.08 2.51 9.08
C TYR A 130 -16.58 3.91 9.48
N PRO A 131 -16.17 4.54 10.60
CA PRO A 131 -16.64 5.89 10.94
C PRO A 131 -16.33 6.95 9.88
N ASP A 132 -15.22 6.83 9.16
CA ASP A 132 -14.77 7.79 8.15
C ASP A 132 -14.30 7.13 6.84
N LEU A 133 -14.55 5.82 6.69
CA LEU A 133 -14.13 4.99 5.57
C LEU A 133 -12.62 5.11 5.28
N SER A 134 -11.79 5.30 6.30
CA SER A 134 -10.34 5.43 6.14
C SER A 134 -9.60 4.12 6.42
N PHE A 135 -8.59 3.80 5.63
CA PHE A 135 -7.66 2.71 5.92
C PHE A 135 -6.60 3.19 6.91
N ARG A 136 -6.96 3.21 8.19
CA ARG A 136 -6.11 3.72 9.28
C ARG A 136 -5.89 2.75 10.42
N ASP A 137 -6.78 1.78 10.61
CA ASP A 137 -6.72 0.87 11.75
C ASP A 137 -5.60 -0.15 11.51
N ILE A 138 -4.72 -0.34 12.49
CA ILE A 138 -3.65 -1.34 12.43
C ILE A 138 -3.93 -2.37 13.51
N ASP A 139 -4.20 -3.60 13.10
CA ASP A 139 -4.39 -4.69 14.04
C ASP A 139 -3.03 -5.10 14.64
N ALA A 140 -3.02 -5.49 15.92
CA ALA A 140 -1.77 -5.67 16.67
C ALA A 140 -0.79 -6.67 16.03
N ARG A 141 -1.30 -7.66 15.31
CA ARG A 141 -0.51 -8.67 14.58
C ARG A 141 0.17 -8.11 13.34
N ASP A 142 -0.34 -7.01 12.77
CA ASP A 142 0.11 -6.41 11.52
C ASP A 142 1.03 -5.20 11.75
N LEU A 143 1.38 -4.89 13.00
CA LEU A 143 2.27 -3.77 13.33
C LEU A 143 3.59 -3.85 12.55
N ALA A 144 4.17 -5.05 12.42
CA ALA A 144 5.41 -5.27 11.69
C ALA A 144 5.29 -5.06 10.16
N LEU A 145 4.08 -5.11 9.60
CA LEU A 145 3.81 -4.86 8.18
C LEU A 145 3.69 -3.37 7.85
N ASN A 146 3.81 -2.49 8.87
CA ASN A 146 3.68 -1.05 8.73
C ASN A 146 5.00 -0.36 9.08
N TYR A 147 5.78 0.02 8.07
CA TYR A 147 7.07 0.70 8.24
C TYR A 147 7.30 1.73 7.13
N CYS A 148 8.20 2.69 7.40
CA CYS A 148 8.52 3.76 6.46
C CYS A 148 10.04 3.92 6.34
N GLY A 149 10.54 3.94 5.10
CA GLY A 149 11.95 4.15 4.79
C GLY A 149 12.88 3.09 5.35
N SER A 150 12.48 1.82 5.29
CA SER A 150 13.40 0.71 5.50
C SER A 150 14.40 0.69 4.33
N ASP A 151 15.70 0.65 4.63
CA ASP A 151 16.74 0.46 3.63
C ASP A 151 16.52 -0.90 2.96
N VAL A 152 16.35 -0.87 1.64
CA VAL A 152 16.35 -2.07 0.80
C VAL A 152 17.70 -2.07 0.13
N ARG A 153 18.73 -2.54 0.85
CA ARG A 153 19.99 -2.91 0.20
C ARG A 153 19.58 -3.79 -0.96
N ALA A 154 19.89 -3.34 -2.18
CA ALA A 154 19.47 -4.01 -3.40
C ALA A 154 19.58 -5.52 -3.15
N GLU A 155 18.43 -6.22 -3.10
CA GLU A 155 18.49 -7.64 -3.37
C GLU A 155 19.31 -7.71 -4.65
N ALA A 156 20.46 -8.39 -4.56
CA ALA A 156 21.24 -8.68 -5.74
C ALA A 156 20.23 -9.17 -6.80
N PRO A 157 20.40 -8.81 -8.09
CA PRO A 157 19.68 -9.56 -9.10
C PRO A 157 19.86 -11.03 -8.75
N ASP A 158 18.77 -11.81 -8.76
CA ASP A 158 18.90 -13.26 -8.67
C ASP A 158 19.87 -13.65 -9.78
N ASP A 159 21.14 -13.84 -9.42
CA ASP A 159 22.10 -14.60 -10.19
C ASP A 159 21.63 -16.04 -10.04
N ASP A 160 20.50 -16.36 -10.68
CA ASP A 160 20.24 -17.70 -11.16
C ASP A 160 21.19 -17.93 -12.33
N ALA A 161 22.41 -18.30 -11.93
CA ALA A 161 23.34 -19.05 -12.73
C ALA A 161 22.71 -20.41 -13.04
N GLY A 162 22.52 -20.73 -14.32
CA GLY A 162 22.09 -22.04 -14.81
C GLY A 162 21.84 -22.06 -16.31
#